data_AF-A0A3N9VGV2-F1
#
_entry.id   AF-A0A3N9VGV2-F1
#
_cell.length_a   1.000
_cell.length_b   1.000
_cell.length_c   1.000
_cell.angle_alpha   90.00
_cell.angle_beta   90.00
_cell.angle_gamma   90.00
#
_symmetry.space_group_name_H-M   'P 1'
#
loop_
_entity.id
_entity.type
_entity.pdbx_description
1 polymer ?
#
loop_
_entity_poly.entity_id
_entity_poly.type
_entity_poly.pdbx_seq_one_letter_code
_entity_poly.pdbx_strand_id
1 'polypeptide(L)'
;MKKDSDDRKRSHLRLVVNNPDKRKPGPIGSEDNFITLEDLVVQRENLTSLFYQDMERLQGKAYQAIERFLVVRGWPYGLDPQHGRPLVLPALAVCPSALGYGLVPQDELLVFVAEDAGDKGLCLSMEMIMPFYSDDEAVMEEALLYSPVLQYGSLFIEENHQDGLLDLIYRLGFPLYPPFPSVRVMEKLFSIVAREVDEALGGLSEYPDS
;
A
#
# COMPACT_ATOMS: atom_id res chain seq x y z
N MET A 1 35.35 -3.04 8.40
CA MET A 1 35.03 -3.74 7.13
C MET A 1 33.80 -3.05 6.57
N LYS A 2 33.95 -2.36 5.44
CA LYS A 2 32.83 -1.78 4.68
C LYS A 2 31.98 -2.95 4.19
N LYS A 3 30.71 -3.01 4.62
CA LYS A 3 29.71 -3.77 3.88
C LYS A 3 29.38 -2.90 2.67
N ASP A 4 29.99 -3.20 1.54
CA ASP A 4 29.37 -2.93 0.24
C ASP A 4 28.11 -3.81 0.20
N SER A 5 27.05 -3.30 0.82
CA SER A 5 25.68 -3.74 0.56
C SER A 5 25.30 -3.06 -0.74
N ASP A 6 25.24 -3.82 -1.81
CA ASP A 6 24.66 -3.36 -3.06
C ASP A 6 23.17 -3.14 -2.78
N ASP A 7 22.80 -1.94 -2.32
CA ASP A 7 21.44 -1.54 -1.92
C ASP A 7 20.41 -1.76 -3.03
N ARG A 8 20.88 -2.00 -4.26
CA ARG A 8 20.13 -2.41 -5.45
C ARG A 8 19.55 -3.83 -5.40
N LYS A 9 19.74 -4.57 -4.31
CA LYS A 9 19.24 -5.95 -4.12
C LYS A 9 18.30 -6.10 -2.94
N ARG A 10 17.59 -5.04 -2.55
CA ARG A 10 16.47 -5.20 -1.64
C ARG A 10 15.43 -6.13 -2.28
N SER A 11 15.03 -7.16 -1.54
CA SER A 11 14.08 -8.16 -2.00
C SER A 11 12.65 -7.62 -2.00
N HIS A 12 12.36 -6.73 -2.96
CA HIS A 12 11.08 -6.07 -3.29
C HIS A 12 10.43 -5.30 -2.14
N LEU A 13 9.70 -4.23 -2.42
CA LEU A 13 9.14 -3.35 -1.39
C LEU A 13 8.02 -4.08 -0.65
N ARG A 14 8.21 -4.33 0.65
CA ARG A 14 7.30 -5.16 1.46
C ARG A 14 6.54 -4.26 2.42
N LEU A 15 5.27 -3.98 2.13
CA LEU A 15 4.38 -3.36 3.12
C LEU A 15 3.97 -4.41 4.15
N VAL A 16 4.85 -4.72 5.09
CA VAL A 16 4.44 -5.36 6.34
C VAL A 16 4.29 -4.30 7.42
N VAL A 17 3.49 -3.28 7.15
CA VAL A 17 2.99 -2.40 8.22
C VAL A 17 1.62 -1.85 7.86
N ASN A 18 0.57 -2.39 8.48
CA ASN A 18 -0.47 -1.59 9.14
C ASN A 18 -1.38 -2.49 10.00
N ASN A 19 -1.05 -2.69 11.27
CA ASN A 19 -2.11 -2.96 12.25
C ASN A 19 -1.94 -1.98 13.42
N PRO A 20 -2.87 -1.03 13.60
CA PRO A 20 -2.91 -0.17 14.79
C PRO A 20 -2.86 -0.94 16.11
N ASP A 21 -3.38 -2.17 16.15
CA ASP A 21 -3.39 -3.04 17.32
C ASP A 21 -2.06 -3.79 17.54
N LYS A 22 -1.25 -3.96 16.49
CA LYS A 22 0.13 -4.47 16.61
C LYS A 22 1.14 -3.39 17.05
N ARG A 23 0.71 -2.14 17.25
CA ARG A 23 1.54 -1.03 17.79
C ARG A 23 1.96 -1.19 19.26
N LYS A 24 1.52 -2.25 19.95
CA LYS A 24 2.02 -2.54 21.30
C LYS A 24 3.39 -3.21 21.19
N PRO A 25 4.38 -2.84 22.02
CA PRO A 25 5.67 -3.52 22.09
C PRO A 25 5.44 -4.93 22.67
N GLY A 26 5.03 -5.87 21.81
CA GLY A 26 5.06 -7.29 22.09
C GLY A 26 6.49 -7.81 21.92
N PRO A 27 6.85 -8.90 22.60
CA PRO A 27 8.19 -9.46 22.51
C PRO A 27 8.52 -9.83 21.07
N ILE A 28 9.64 -9.28 20.58
CA ILE A 28 10.32 -9.62 19.32
C ILE A 28 10.46 -11.15 19.27
N GLY A 29 9.64 -11.85 18.49
CA GLY A 29 9.58 -13.31 18.63
C GLY A 29 8.67 -14.11 17.71
N SER A 30 7.95 -13.50 16.77
CA SER A 30 7.45 -14.25 15.62
C SER A 30 7.94 -13.58 14.36
N GLU A 31 8.71 -14.32 13.55
CA GLU A 31 8.75 -14.05 12.11
C GLU A 31 7.28 -14.03 11.68
N ASP A 32 6.72 -12.84 11.43
CA ASP A 32 5.37 -12.74 10.89
C ASP A 32 5.39 -13.58 9.59
N ASN A 33 4.49 -14.57 9.49
CA ASN A 33 4.45 -15.49 8.35
C ASN A 33 4.10 -14.67 7.10
N PHE A 34 5.15 -14.26 6.38
CA PHE A 34 5.03 -13.49 5.16
C PHE A 34 4.37 -14.33 4.07
N ILE A 35 3.45 -13.72 3.33
CA ILE A 35 2.80 -14.30 2.16
C ILE A 35 2.99 -13.33 1.00
N THR A 36 3.49 -13.83 -0.13
CA THR A 36 3.74 -13.01 -1.31
C THR A 36 2.43 -12.57 -1.96
N LEU A 37 2.44 -11.49 -2.75
CA LEU A 37 1.31 -11.12 -3.60
C LEU A 37 0.87 -12.30 -4.50
N GLU A 38 1.81 -13.01 -5.10
CA GLU A 38 1.50 -14.18 -5.93
C GLU A 38 0.77 -15.26 -5.13
N ASP A 39 1.26 -15.58 -3.93
CA ASP A 39 0.62 -16.55 -3.04
C ASP A 39 -0.75 -16.06 -2.56
N LEU A 40 -0.91 -14.77 -2.26
CA LEU A 40 -2.18 -14.17 -1.87
C LEU A 40 -3.21 -14.27 -3.01
N VAL A 41 -2.79 -14.04 -4.26
CA VAL A 41 -3.64 -14.18 -5.45
C VAL A 41 -4.03 -15.63 -5.66
N VAL A 42 -3.07 -16.56 -5.57
CA VAL A 42 -3.30 -18.00 -5.77
C VAL A 42 -4.20 -18.59 -4.67
N GLN A 43 -3.98 -18.21 -3.41
CA GLN A 43 -4.69 -18.74 -2.25
C GLN A 43 -5.95 -17.94 -1.90
N ARG A 44 -6.31 -16.91 -2.68
CA ARG A 44 -7.39 -15.96 -2.37
C ARG A 44 -8.69 -16.63 -1.91
N GLU A 45 -9.14 -17.67 -2.61
CA GLU A 45 -10.38 -18.38 -2.27
C GLU A 45 -10.31 -19.04 -0.88
N ASN A 46 -9.15 -19.61 -0.53
CA ASN A 46 -8.92 -20.22 0.78
C ASN A 46 -8.81 -19.17 1.90
N LEU A 47 -8.26 -17.99 1.59
CA LEU A 47 -8.06 -16.89 2.55
C LEU A 47 -9.33 -16.05 2.77
N THR A 48 -10.28 -16.08 1.83
CA THR A 48 -11.50 -15.25 1.85
C THR A 48 -12.27 -15.39 3.18
N SER A 49 -12.46 -16.61 3.67
CA SER A 49 -13.21 -16.81 4.92
C SER A 49 -12.50 -16.20 6.12
N LEU A 50 -11.16 -16.26 6.17
CA LEU A 50 -10.37 -15.67 7.25
C LEU A 50 -10.35 -14.15 7.15
N PHE A 51 -10.26 -13.61 5.93
CA PHE A 51 -10.23 -12.18 5.67
C PHE A 51 -11.50 -11.48 6.16
N TYR A 52 -12.66 -12.08 5.90
CA TYR A 52 -13.97 -11.55 6.28
C TYR A 52 -14.39 -11.91 7.71
N GLN A 53 -13.60 -12.71 8.43
CA GLN A 53 -13.94 -13.16 9.77
C GLN A 53 -14.05 -11.97 10.73
N ASP A 54 -15.15 -11.88 11.49
CA ASP A 54 -15.40 -10.81 12.46
C ASP A 54 -15.39 -9.38 11.85
N MET A 55 -15.48 -9.28 10.52
CA MET A 55 -15.52 -8.00 9.82
C MET A 55 -16.91 -7.38 9.91
N GLU A 56 -16.97 -6.08 10.14
CA GLU A 56 -18.24 -5.37 10.17
C GLU A 56 -18.99 -5.46 8.84
N ARG A 57 -20.32 -5.49 8.91
CA ARG A 57 -21.17 -5.67 7.73
C ARG A 57 -20.95 -4.60 6.66
N LEU A 58 -20.73 -3.34 7.06
CA LEU A 58 -20.52 -2.23 6.12
C LEU A 58 -19.15 -2.31 5.47
N GLN A 59 -18.11 -2.56 6.27
CA GLN A 59 -16.75 -2.77 5.79
C GLN A 59 -16.68 -3.94 4.80
N GLY A 60 -17.27 -5.09 5.14
CA GLY A 60 -17.29 -6.26 4.26
C GLY A 60 -18.00 -6.01 2.93
N LYS A 61 -19.07 -5.21 2.93
CA LYS A 61 -19.78 -4.79 1.72
C LYS A 61 -18.94 -3.91 0.80
N ALA A 62 -18.12 -3.04 1.38
CA ALA A 62 -17.21 -2.18 0.64
C ALA A 62 -16.10 -3.01 -0.02
N TYR A 63 -15.44 -3.91 0.72
CA TYR A 63 -14.47 -4.85 0.13
C TYR A 63 -15.07 -5.65 -1.02
N GLN A 64 -16.26 -6.23 -0.84
CA GLN A 64 -16.94 -6.95 -1.93
C GLN A 64 -17.23 -6.07 -3.15
N ALA A 65 -17.49 -4.77 -2.97
CA ALA A 65 -17.68 -3.85 -4.09
C ALA A 65 -16.37 -3.58 -4.84
N ILE A 66 -15.26 -3.44 -4.10
CA ILE A 66 -13.91 -3.29 -4.64
C ILE A 66 -13.52 -4.57 -5.40
N GLU A 67 -13.69 -5.75 -4.81
CA GLU A 67 -13.42 -7.04 -5.45
C GLU A 67 -14.17 -7.20 -6.77
N ARG A 68 -15.48 -6.90 -6.80
CA ARG A 68 -16.27 -6.92 -8.04
C ARG A 68 -15.70 -5.98 -9.10
N PHE A 69 -15.28 -4.79 -8.71
CA PHE A 69 -14.65 -3.85 -9.63
C PHE A 69 -13.34 -4.41 -10.21
N LEU A 70 -12.50 -5.00 -9.37
CA LEU A 70 -11.21 -5.58 -9.77
C LEU A 70 -11.38 -6.77 -10.71
N VAL A 71 -12.36 -7.65 -10.43
CA VAL A 71 -12.73 -8.76 -11.33
C VAL A 71 -13.18 -8.23 -12.69
N VAL A 72 -14.02 -7.20 -12.73
CA VAL A 72 -14.47 -6.58 -14.00
C VAL A 72 -13.31 -5.95 -14.76
N ARG A 73 -12.33 -5.36 -14.06
CA ARG A 73 -11.12 -4.80 -14.66
C ARG A 73 -10.09 -5.86 -15.10
N GLY A 74 -10.21 -7.09 -14.62
CA GLY A 74 -9.22 -8.15 -14.87
C GLY A 74 -7.92 -7.92 -14.11
N TRP A 75 -7.94 -7.18 -13.00
CA TRP A 75 -6.75 -6.96 -12.18
C TRP A 75 -6.60 -8.09 -11.15
N PRO A 76 -5.44 -8.75 -11.08
CA PRO A 76 -5.19 -9.74 -10.04
C PRO A 76 -5.13 -9.05 -8.68
N TYR A 77 -5.64 -9.71 -7.65
CA TYR A 77 -5.63 -9.18 -6.30
C TYR A 77 -5.60 -10.30 -5.26
N GLY A 78 -4.99 -10.01 -4.12
CA GLY A 78 -4.88 -10.85 -2.95
C GLY A 78 -5.70 -10.33 -1.77
N LEU A 79 -5.95 -11.19 -0.77
CA LEU A 79 -6.61 -10.84 0.49
C LEU A 79 -5.74 -11.32 1.65
N ASP A 80 -5.21 -10.40 2.45
CA ASP A 80 -4.30 -10.74 3.55
C ASP A 80 -5.02 -10.66 4.92
N PRO A 81 -5.41 -11.79 5.53
CA PRO A 81 -6.10 -11.76 6.82
C PRO A 81 -5.19 -11.43 8.02
N GLN A 82 -3.86 -11.46 7.87
CA GLN A 82 -2.91 -11.42 8.98
C GLN A 82 -2.32 -10.03 9.23
N HIS A 83 -2.19 -9.20 8.18
CA HIS A 83 -1.46 -7.93 8.24
C HIS A 83 -2.39 -6.70 8.12
N GLY A 84 -3.43 -6.65 8.97
CA GLY A 84 -4.36 -5.50 8.98
C GLY A 84 -5.48 -5.56 7.95
N ARG A 85 -5.66 -6.72 7.31
CA ARG A 85 -6.73 -6.97 6.33
C ARG A 85 -6.67 -6.05 5.09
N PRO A 86 -5.50 -5.83 4.45
CA PRO A 86 -5.47 -5.19 3.16
C PRO A 86 -5.97 -6.13 2.06
N LEU A 87 -6.66 -5.53 1.09
CA LEU A 87 -6.70 -6.09 -0.25
C LEU A 87 -5.42 -5.63 -0.96
N VAL A 88 -4.69 -6.57 -1.56
CA VAL A 88 -3.35 -6.32 -2.14
C VAL A 88 -3.44 -6.39 -3.67
N LEU A 89 -2.89 -5.41 -4.37
CA LEU A 89 -2.86 -5.31 -5.82
C LEU A 89 -1.42 -5.14 -6.31
N PRO A 90 -1.04 -5.64 -7.51
CA PRO A 90 0.20 -5.21 -8.13
C PRO A 90 0.10 -3.71 -8.48
N ALA A 91 1.06 -2.92 -8.02
CA ALA A 91 1.09 -1.47 -8.24
C ALA A 91 1.05 -1.12 -9.73
N LEU A 92 1.79 -1.87 -10.56
CA LEU A 92 1.82 -1.67 -12.02
C LEU A 92 0.48 -1.97 -12.73
N ALA A 93 -0.45 -2.69 -12.10
CA ALA A 93 -1.80 -2.85 -12.65
C ALA A 93 -2.60 -1.53 -12.59
N VAL A 94 -2.32 -0.70 -11.57
CA VAL A 94 -2.97 0.59 -11.34
C VAL A 94 -2.18 1.74 -11.96
N CYS A 95 -0.86 1.72 -11.78
CA CYS A 95 0.08 2.79 -12.14
C CYS A 95 1.09 2.27 -13.18
N PRO A 96 0.70 2.00 -14.44
CA PRO A 96 1.60 1.39 -15.41
C PRO A 96 2.76 2.31 -15.83
N SER A 97 2.59 3.64 -15.76
CA SER A 97 3.69 4.60 -16.02
C SER A 97 4.80 4.52 -14.98
N ALA A 98 4.50 4.00 -13.78
CA ALA A 98 5.44 3.87 -12.68
C ALA A 98 6.65 2.98 -13.00
N LEU A 99 6.52 2.09 -14.00
CA LEU A 99 7.63 1.30 -14.51
C LEU A 99 8.81 2.18 -14.98
N GLY A 100 8.52 3.38 -15.51
CA GLY A 100 9.54 4.35 -15.92
C GLY A 100 10.32 4.96 -14.76
N TYR A 101 9.81 4.85 -13.53
CA TYR A 101 10.40 5.39 -12.30
C TYR A 101 10.94 4.30 -11.37
N GLY A 102 11.09 3.07 -11.88
CA GLY A 102 11.71 1.97 -11.15
C GLY A 102 10.76 1.03 -10.41
N LEU A 103 9.43 1.22 -10.51
CA LEU A 103 8.50 0.20 -9.99
C LEU A 103 8.62 -1.11 -10.79
N VAL A 104 8.52 -2.22 -10.09
CA VAL A 104 8.57 -3.57 -10.63
C VAL A 104 7.22 -4.30 -10.41
N PRO A 105 6.95 -5.40 -11.15
CA PRO A 105 5.70 -6.14 -11.04
C PRO A 105 5.36 -6.67 -9.64
N GLN A 106 6.36 -6.81 -8.77
CA GLN A 106 6.23 -7.25 -7.38
C GLN A 106 5.82 -6.13 -6.43
N ASP A 107 5.91 -4.86 -6.83
CA ASP A 107 5.53 -3.76 -5.94
C ASP A 107 4.02 -3.75 -5.75
N GLU A 108 3.60 -3.42 -4.53
CA GLU A 108 2.24 -3.63 -4.06
C GLU A 108 1.53 -2.29 -3.81
N LEU A 109 0.24 -2.27 -4.13
CA LEU A 109 -0.70 -1.26 -3.69
C LEU A 109 -1.66 -1.90 -2.71
N LEU A 110 -1.63 -1.45 -1.46
CA LEU A 110 -2.52 -1.89 -0.41
C LEU A 110 -3.79 -1.06 -0.40
N VAL A 111 -4.93 -1.74 -0.22
CA VAL A 111 -6.24 -1.13 -0.15
C VAL A 111 -6.90 -1.53 1.15
N PHE A 112 -7.17 -0.53 2.00
CA PHE A 112 -7.85 -0.69 3.28
C PHE A 112 -9.21 -0.01 3.24
N VAL A 113 -10.18 -0.62 3.91
CA VAL A 113 -11.43 0.04 4.26
C VAL A 113 -11.47 0.15 5.78
N ALA A 114 -11.46 1.38 6.29
CA ALA A 114 -11.58 1.67 7.71
C ALA A 114 -12.86 2.46 7.98
N GLU A 115 -13.27 2.56 9.24
CA GLU A 115 -14.25 3.55 9.65
C GLU A 115 -13.67 4.95 9.44
N ASP A 116 -14.52 5.87 8.98
CA ASP A 116 -14.15 7.28 8.93
C ASP A 116 -13.99 7.82 10.37
N ALA A 117 -13.07 8.77 10.58
CA ALA A 117 -12.74 9.32 11.90
C ALA A 117 -13.92 10.00 12.62
N GLY A 118 -15.03 10.24 11.92
CA GLY A 118 -16.28 10.73 12.48
C GLY A 118 -17.33 9.66 12.80
N ASP A 119 -17.01 8.37 12.69
CA ASP A 119 -17.89 7.20 12.88
C ASP A 119 -19.18 7.23 12.02
N LYS A 120 -19.17 8.01 10.93
CA LYS A 120 -20.35 8.28 10.09
C LYS A 120 -20.28 7.62 8.71
N GLY A 121 -19.18 6.94 8.41
CA GLY A 121 -18.92 6.39 7.09
C GLY A 121 -17.71 5.49 7.08
N LEU A 122 -17.27 5.14 5.87
CA LEU A 122 -16.05 4.39 5.65
C LEU A 122 -15.03 5.28 4.94
N CYS A 123 -13.76 4.98 5.13
CA CYS A 123 -12.64 5.56 4.39
C CYS A 123 -11.94 4.45 3.61
N LEU A 124 -11.75 4.66 2.31
CA LEU A 124 -10.86 3.86 1.48
C LEU A 124 -9.45 4.45 1.60
N SER A 125 -8.54 3.76 2.28
CA SER A 125 -7.12 4.10 2.28
C SER A 125 -6.40 3.28 1.22
N MET A 126 -5.51 3.92 0.48
CA MET A 126 -4.66 3.28 -0.52
C MET A 126 -3.21 3.65 -0.24
N GLU A 127 -2.35 2.65 -0.11
CA GLU A 127 -0.97 2.81 0.36
C GLU A 127 0.00 2.08 -0.55
N MET A 128 1.12 2.72 -0.86
CA MET A 128 2.18 2.17 -1.71
C MET A 128 3.54 2.60 -1.15
N ILE A 129 4.49 1.69 -1.02
CA ILE A 129 5.88 2.08 -0.79
C ILE A 129 6.42 2.63 -2.11
N MET A 130 6.98 3.83 -2.05
CA MET A 130 7.68 4.44 -3.17
C MET A 130 9.02 3.73 -3.36
N PRO A 131 9.60 3.71 -4.56
CA PRO A 131 10.92 3.13 -4.84
C PRO A 131 12.05 4.01 -4.27
N PHE A 132 11.92 4.46 -3.02
CA PHE A 132 12.82 5.33 -2.30
C PHE A 132 12.90 4.86 -0.84
N TYR A 133 14.08 4.38 -0.44
CA TYR A 133 14.36 3.87 0.89
C TYR A 133 15.85 4.06 1.22
N SER A 134 16.16 4.17 2.52
CA SER A 134 17.55 4.33 3.00
C SER A 134 17.65 3.95 4.47
N ASP A 135 18.85 3.58 4.94
CA ASP A 135 19.16 3.50 6.39
C ASP A 135 19.63 4.85 6.96
N ASP A 136 19.86 5.85 6.10
CA ASP A 136 20.21 7.21 6.48
C ASP A 136 18.96 8.08 6.70
N GLU A 137 18.67 8.38 7.97
CA GLU A 137 17.58 9.28 8.39
C GLU A 137 17.64 10.64 7.68
N ALA A 138 18.83 11.22 7.51
CA ALA A 138 18.97 12.55 6.92
C ALA A 138 18.55 12.55 5.45
N VAL A 139 18.91 11.51 4.69
CA VAL A 139 18.51 11.35 3.28
C VAL A 139 16.98 11.21 3.17
N MET A 140 16.38 10.45 4.07
CA MET A 140 14.92 10.23 4.05
C MET A 140 14.14 11.47 4.47
N GLU A 141 14.60 12.18 5.50
CA GLU A 141 14.03 13.47 5.88
C GLU A 141 14.12 14.47 4.73
N GLU A 142 15.26 14.52 4.03
CA GLU A 142 15.44 15.40 2.87
C GLU A 142 14.46 15.05 1.74
N ALA A 143 14.34 13.76 1.40
CA ALA A 143 13.40 13.28 0.40
C ALA A 143 11.95 13.64 0.75
N LEU A 144 11.55 13.50 2.01
CA LEU A 144 10.21 13.91 2.46
C LEU A 144 10.01 15.43 2.37
N LEU A 145 11.01 16.22 2.78
CA LEU A 145 10.93 17.69 2.79
C LEU A 145 10.81 18.29 1.38
N TYR A 146 11.48 17.69 0.40
CA TYR A 146 11.46 18.17 -0.99
C TYR A 146 10.45 17.44 -1.89
N SER A 147 9.74 16.45 -1.34
CA SER A 147 8.68 15.77 -2.06
C SER A 147 7.52 16.71 -2.44
N PRO A 148 6.81 16.43 -3.54
CA PRO A 148 5.70 17.27 -3.94
C PRO A 148 4.56 17.22 -2.92
N VAL A 149 3.97 18.40 -2.66
CA VAL A 149 2.70 18.50 -1.92
C VAL A 149 1.55 18.15 -2.87
N LEU A 150 0.96 16.99 -2.66
CA LEU A 150 -0.11 16.45 -3.51
C LEU A 150 -1.49 16.84 -2.95
N GLN A 151 -2.51 16.77 -3.81
CA GLN A 151 -3.83 17.31 -3.50
C GLN A 151 -4.65 16.38 -2.60
N TYR A 152 -4.54 15.06 -2.79
CA TYR A 152 -5.36 14.07 -2.11
C TYR A 152 -4.58 13.16 -1.16
N GLY A 153 -3.31 12.89 -1.43
CA GLY A 153 -2.46 12.06 -0.59
C GLY A 153 -1.36 12.79 0.18
N SER A 154 -0.63 12.03 0.99
CA SER A 154 0.55 12.47 1.71
C SER A 154 1.65 11.42 1.63
N LEU A 155 2.90 11.89 1.61
CA LEU A 155 4.07 11.07 1.84
C LEU A 155 4.43 11.07 3.32
N PHE A 156 5.00 9.97 3.81
CA PHE A 156 5.57 9.85 5.16
C PHE A 156 6.66 8.78 5.18
N ILE A 157 7.50 8.83 6.21
CA ILE A 157 8.61 7.88 6.42
C ILE A 157 8.19 6.85 7.46
N GLU A 158 8.50 5.58 7.22
CA GLU A 158 8.26 4.51 8.17
C GLU A 158 9.43 3.51 8.16
N GLU A 159 9.84 3.03 9.32
CA GLU A 159 10.84 1.98 9.44
C GLU A 159 10.23 0.62 9.08
N ASN A 160 10.83 -0.07 8.11
CA ASN A 160 10.43 -1.41 7.72
C ASN A 160 10.99 -2.43 8.72
N HIS A 161 10.10 -3.04 9.49
CA HIS A 161 10.49 -4.01 10.51
C HIS A 161 11.22 -5.26 9.98
N GLN A 162 11.16 -5.54 8.67
CA GLN A 162 11.83 -6.72 8.11
C GLN A 162 13.31 -6.53 7.83
N ASP A 163 13.72 -5.33 7.41
CA ASP A 163 15.10 -5.05 7.02
C ASP A 163 15.72 -3.85 7.76
N GLY A 164 14.93 -3.11 8.55
CA GLY A 164 15.37 -1.95 9.32
C GLY A 164 15.63 -0.70 8.48
N LEU A 165 15.24 -0.70 7.20
CA LEU A 165 15.36 0.47 6.33
C LEU A 165 14.17 1.40 6.53
N LEU A 166 14.37 2.68 6.28
CA LEU A 166 13.29 3.67 6.23
C LEU A 166 12.70 3.69 4.83
N ASP A 167 11.39 3.50 4.75
CA ASP A 167 10.58 3.52 3.53
C ASP A 167 9.84 4.84 3.40
N LEU A 168 9.85 5.40 2.19
CA LEU A 168 8.94 6.49 1.84
C LEU A 168 7.61 5.89 1.36
N ILE A 169 6.53 6.14 2.10
CA ILE A 169 5.20 5.58 1.82
C ILE A 169 4.28 6.70 1.33
N TYR A 170 3.54 6.40 0.27
CA TYR A 170 2.47 7.25 -0.23
C TYR A 170 1.10 6.72 0.19
N ARG A 171 0.29 7.57 0.85
CA ARG A 171 -1.07 7.23 1.29
C ARG A 171 -2.09 8.22 0.75
N LEU A 172 -3.17 7.69 0.18
CA LEU A 172 -4.37 8.45 -0.17
C LEU A 172 -5.58 7.93 0.61
N GLY A 173 -6.42 8.83 1.11
CA GLY A 173 -7.68 8.50 1.78
C GLY A 173 -8.88 9.08 1.04
N PHE A 174 -9.88 8.26 0.74
CA PHE A 174 -11.13 8.70 0.14
C PHE A 174 -12.33 8.39 1.03
N PRO A 175 -13.19 9.37 1.34
CA PRO A 175 -14.45 9.07 2.01
C PRO A 175 -15.34 8.22 1.09
N LEU A 176 -15.80 7.08 1.59
CA LEU A 176 -16.77 6.22 0.93
C LEU A 176 -18.19 6.56 1.40
N TYR A 177 -18.94 7.24 0.52
CA TYR A 177 -20.33 7.62 0.74
C TYR A 177 -21.21 7.05 -0.38
N PRO A 178 -22.26 6.22 -0.14
CA PRO A 178 -22.47 5.13 0.84
C PRO A 178 -21.53 3.91 0.57
N PRO A 179 -21.56 2.79 1.34
CA PRO A 179 -20.52 1.74 1.36
C PRO A 179 -20.39 0.89 0.07
N PHE A 180 -21.07 1.29 -1.00
CA PHE A 180 -21.06 0.62 -2.30
C PHE A 180 -20.66 1.62 -3.38
N PRO A 181 -19.37 1.97 -3.50
CA PRO A 181 -18.92 2.81 -4.59
C PRO A 181 -19.33 2.15 -5.92
N SER A 182 -19.99 2.92 -6.78
CA SER A 182 -20.29 2.44 -8.13
C SER A 182 -18.99 2.18 -8.89
N VAL A 183 -19.04 1.37 -9.95
CA VAL A 183 -17.88 1.14 -10.84
C VAL A 183 -17.27 2.48 -11.27
N ARG A 184 -18.08 3.45 -11.70
CA ARG A 184 -17.60 4.79 -12.12
C ARG A 184 -16.89 5.56 -11.01
N VAL A 185 -17.34 5.40 -9.77
CA VAL A 185 -16.68 6.01 -8.60
C VAL A 185 -15.33 5.33 -8.39
N MET A 186 -15.29 4.00 -8.37
CA MET A 186 -14.02 3.25 -8.26
C MET A 186 -13.03 3.62 -9.37
N GLU A 187 -13.49 3.72 -10.62
CA GLU A 187 -12.67 4.16 -11.75
C GLU A 187 -12.05 5.53 -11.49
N LYS A 188 -12.84 6.47 -10.97
CA LYS A 188 -12.35 7.81 -10.64
C LYS A 188 -11.33 7.76 -9.50
N LEU A 189 -11.57 6.99 -8.44
CA LEU A 189 -10.65 6.87 -7.31
C LEU A 189 -9.30 6.28 -7.74
N PHE A 190 -9.31 5.15 -8.46
CA PHE A 190 -8.07 4.55 -8.99
C PHE A 190 -7.36 5.45 -10.02
N SER A 191 -8.10 6.25 -10.79
CA SER A 191 -7.48 7.24 -11.69
C SER A 191 -6.81 8.39 -10.94
N ILE A 192 -7.34 8.79 -9.77
CA ILE A 192 -6.68 9.78 -8.90
C ILE A 192 -5.41 9.18 -8.34
N VAL A 193 -5.46 7.95 -7.83
CA VAL A 193 -4.29 7.23 -7.30
C VAL A 193 -3.19 7.14 -8.35
N ALA A 194 -3.52 6.66 -9.56
CA ALA A 194 -2.54 6.54 -10.64
C ALA A 194 -1.88 7.87 -10.98
N ARG A 195 -2.67 8.96 -11.00
CA ARG A 195 -2.17 10.30 -11.28
C ARG A 195 -1.27 10.83 -10.17
N GLU A 196 -1.68 10.73 -8.91
CA GLU A 196 -0.87 11.29 -7.82
C GLU A 196 0.39 10.46 -7.57
N VAL A 197 0.36 9.14 -7.80
CA VAL A 197 1.56 8.31 -7.79
C VAL A 197 2.52 8.73 -8.90
N ASP A 198 2.03 8.99 -10.11
CA ASP A 198 2.86 9.47 -11.23
C ASP A 198 3.48 10.84 -10.92
N GLU A 199 2.70 11.77 -10.36
CA GLU A 199 3.20 13.09 -9.93
C GLU A 199 4.21 12.96 -8.77
N ALA A 200 3.98 12.06 -7.80
CA ALA A 200 4.90 11.77 -6.70
C ALA A 200 6.23 11.22 -7.21
N LEU A 201 6.18 10.20 -8.07
CA LEU A 201 7.37 9.57 -8.66
C LEU A 201 8.14 10.55 -9.55
N GLY A 202 7.43 11.36 -10.34
CA GLY A 202 8.04 12.42 -11.14
C GLY A 202 8.84 13.38 -10.27
N GLY A 203 8.25 13.89 -9.19
CA GLY A 203 8.94 14.78 -8.25
C GLY A 203 10.14 14.13 -7.56
N LEU A 204 10.03 12.87 -7.15
CA LEU A 204 11.13 12.12 -6.51
C LEU A 204 12.27 11.81 -7.49
N SER A 205 11.97 11.62 -8.78
CA SER A 205 12.99 11.33 -9.81
C SER A 205 13.88 12.53 -10.15
N GLU A 206 13.45 13.74 -9.81
CA GLU A 206 14.26 14.96 -9.97
C GLU A 206 15.26 15.14 -8.81
N TYR A 207 15.19 14.30 -7.78
CA TYR A 207 16.12 14.32 -6.66
C TYR A 207 17.46 13.69 -7.07
N PRO A 208 18.58 14.41 -6.95
CA PRO A 208 19.87 13.90 -7.41
C PRO A 208 20.34 12.72 -6.55
N ASP A 209 20.84 11.67 -7.20
CA ASP A 209 21.64 10.61 -6.57
C ASP A 209 22.92 11.25 -5.98
N SER A 210 22.87 11.70 -4.72
CA SER A 210 24.06 12.19 -3.99
C SER A 210 25.05 11.08 -3.65
#